data_AF-A0A843E4L7-F1
#
_entry.id   AF-A0A843E4L7-F1
#
_cell.length_a   1.000
_cell.length_b   1.000
_cell.length_c   1.000
_cell.angle_alpha   90.00
_cell.angle_beta   90.00
_cell.angle_gamma   90.00
#
_symmetry.space_group_name_H-M   'P 1'
#
loop_
_entity.id
_entity.type
_entity.pdbx_description
1 polymer ?
#
loop_
_entity_poly.entity_id
_entity_poly.type
_entity_poly.pdbx_seq_one_letter_code
_entity_poly.pdbx_strand_id
1 'polypeptide(L)'
;MAEVSKEYKTVTQIAGPLVFVEKTEPIGYQELVSVRLSDGTMKRGQVLDSSDDVVVVQIFEGTSGIDKDASVKFLGDTMKMPVSKDMLGRVLSGSGQPLDGGPEITPEKKLDINGAAINPWARDSPSEF
;
A
#
# COMPACT_ATOMS: atom_id res chain seq x y z
N MET A 1 15.36 15.01 -7.63
CA MET A 1 14.54 16.10 -7.06
C MET A 1 13.56 15.44 -6.11
N ALA A 2 13.46 15.88 -4.86
CA ALA A 2 12.45 15.32 -3.96
C ALA A 2 11.08 15.66 -4.53
N GLU A 3 10.32 14.65 -4.92
CA GLU A 3 8.94 14.81 -5.38
C GLU A 3 8.15 15.46 -4.25
N VAL A 4 7.51 16.59 -4.54
CA VAL A 4 6.68 17.30 -3.58
C VAL A 4 5.43 16.45 -3.37
N SER A 5 5.39 15.73 -2.26
CA SER A 5 4.26 14.88 -1.92
C SER A 5 3.07 15.74 -1.49
N LYS A 6 1.93 15.64 -2.17
CA LYS A 6 0.71 16.40 -1.87
C LYS A 6 -0.12 15.70 -0.79
N GLU A 7 -0.87 16.49 -0.04
CA GLU A 7 -1.77 16.02 1.02
C GLU A 7 -3.16 16.61 0.77
N TYR A 8 -4.17 15.76 0.81
CA TYR A 8 -5.54 16.03 0.39
C TYR A 8 -6.49 16.03 1.58
N LYS A 9 -7.34 17.04 1.70
CA LYS A 9 -8.43 17.11 2.69
C LYS A 9 -9.78 17.12 1.99
N THR A 10 -9.95 16.21 1.05
CA THR A 10 -11.10 16.15 0.14
C THR A 10 -11.85 14.82 0.28
N VAL A 11 -11.92 14.29 1.50
CA VAL A 11 -12.69 13.08 1.80
C VAL A 11 -14.18 13.40 1.68
N THR A 12 -14.85 12.81 0.68
CA THR A 12 -16.26 13.09 0.38
C THR A 12 -17.19 12.13 1.12
N GLN A 13 -16.83 10.85 1.19
CA GLN A 13 -17.64 9.77 1.74
C GLN A 13 -16.78 8.66 2.35
N ILE A 14 -17.34 7.97 3.35
CA ILE A 14 -16.78 6.76 3.95
C ILE A 14 -17.88 5.70 3.94
N ALA A 15 -17.60 4.52 3.39
CA ALA A 15 -18.57 3.41 3.32
C ALA A 15 -17.88 2.07 3.54
N GLY A 16 -18.21 1.40 4.65
CA GLY A 16 -17.55 0.15 5.02
C GLY A 16 -16.02 0.35 5.15
N PRO A 17 -15.18 -0.45 4.45
CA PRO A 17 -13.73 -0.30 4.45
C PRO A 17 -13.20 0.74 3.44
N LEU A 18 -14.09 1.45 2.73
CA LEU A 18 -13.74 2.34 1.63
C LEU A 18 -13.84 3.82 2.02
N VAL A 19 -12.90 4.60 1.52
CA VAL A 19 -12.84 6.06 1.63
C VAL A 19 -12.84 6.64 0.22
N PHE A 20 -13.71 7.61 -0.03
CA PHE A 20 -13.85 8.30 -1.31
C PHE A 20 -13.20 9.67 -1.20
N VAL A 21 -12.32 9.98 -2.15
CA VAL A 21 -11.53 11.20 -2.17
C VAL A 21 -11.74 11.90 -3.50
N GLU A 22 -11.98 13.21 -3.47
CA GLU A 22 -12.07 14.02 -4.70
C GLU A 22 -10.70 14.08 -5.38
N LYS A 23 -10.66 13.77 -6.68
CA LYS A 23 -9.45 13.68 -7.48
C LYS A 23 -9.10 15.04 -8.05
N THR A 24 -7.84 15.45 -7.85
CA THR A 24 -7.31 16.70 -8.43
C THR A 24 -6.08 16.46 -9.32
N GLU A 25 -5.59 15.23 -9.38
CA GLU A 25 -4.45 14.84 -10.21
C GLU A 25 -4.54 13.36 -10.63
N PRO A 26 -3.75 12.92 -11.62
CA PRO A 26 -3.67 11.51 -11.97
C PRO A 26 -3.14 10.68 -10.78
N ILE A 27 -3.91 9.67 -10.36
CA ILE A 27 -3.58 8.76 -9.28
C ILE A 27 -3.64 7.34 -9.84
N GLY A 28 -2.63 6.53 -9.53
CA GLY A 28 -2.46 5.20 -10.06
C GLY A 28 -3.36 4.16 -9.39
N TYR A 29 -3.78 3.17 -10.17
CA TYR A 29 -4.37 1.95 -9.61
C TYR A 29 -3.34 1.22 -8.74
N GLN A 30 -3.79 0.61 -7.64
CA GLN A 30 -2.94 -0.08 -6.66
C GLN A 30 -1.90 0.79 -5.94
N GLU A 31 -1.95 2.11 -6.12
CA GLU A 31 -1.06 3.03 -5.45
C GLU A 31 -1.30 3.00 -3.92
N LEU A 32 -0.21 3.06 -3.17
CA LEU A 32 -0.26 3.14 -1.71
C LEU A 32 -0.74 4.50 -1.25
N VAL A 33 -1.58 4.48 -0.23
CA VAL A 33 -2.17 5.67 0.38
C VAL A 33 -1.86 5.69 1.87
N SER A 34 -1.50 6.85 2.38
CA SER A 34 -1.36 7.12 3.81
C SER A 34 -2.44 8.10 4.24
N VAL A 35 -3.23 7.72 5.24
CA VAL A 35 -4.33 8.54 5.79
C VAL A 35 -3.98 8.97 7.20
N ARG A 36 -3.90 10.27 7.43
CA ARG A 36 -3.69 10.88 8.75
C ARG A 36 -5.04 11.28 9.34
N LEU A 37 -5.37 10.73 10.50
CA LEU A 37 -6.57 11.06 11.25
C LEU A 37 -6.37 12.37 12.05
N SER A 38 -7.47 12.93 12.54
CA SER A 38 -7.48 14.14 13.36
C SER A 38 -6.72 14.00 14.69
N ASP A 39 -6.63 12.79 15.23
CA ASP A 39 -5.81 12.46 16.42
C ASP A 39 -4.30 12.28 16.11
N GLY A 40 -3.90 12.42 14.85
CA GLY A 40 -2.53 12.25 14.37
C GLY A 40 -2.14 10.80 14.08
N THR A 41 -3.02 9.83 14.30
CA THR A 41 -2.77 8.44 13.93
C THR A 41 -2.69 8.28 12.42
N MET A 42 -1.85 7.35 11.97
CA MET A 42 -1.66 7.06 10.55
C MET A 42 -2.25 5.70 10.23
N LYS A 43 -3.07 5.65 9.18
CA LYS A 43 -3.58 4.42 8.57
C LYS A 43 -3.05 4.29 7.15
N ARG A 44 -3.03 3.06 6.66
CA ARG A 44 -2.58 2.73 5.32
C ARG A 44 -3.75 2.22 4.49
N GLY A 45 -3.68 2.48 3.21
CA GLY A 45 -4.64 1.98 2.25
C GLY A 45 -4.03 1.82 0.87
N GLN A 46 -4.90 1.42 -0.05
CA GLN A 46 -4.57 1.24 -1.44
C GLN A 46 -5.69 1.76 -2.33
N VAL A 47 -5.33 2.34 -3.46
CA VAL A 47 -6.28 2.74 -4.50
C VAL A 47 -6.88 1.50 -5.15
N LEU A 48 -8.21 1.36 -5.05
CA LEU A 48 -8.98 0.31 -5.73
C LEU A 48 -9.56 0.78 -7.05
N ASP A 49 -9.90 2.06 -7.16
CA ASP A 49 -10.46 2.62 -8.38
C ASP A 49 -10.13 4.11 -8.47
N SER A 50 -10.00 4.62 -9.69
CA SER A 50 -9.73 6.02 -9.98
C SER A 50 -10.49 6.44 -11.23
N SER A 51 -11.50 7.27 -11.05
CA SER A 51 -12.24 7.92 -12.14
C SER A 51 -11.69 9.32 -12.42
N ASP A 52 -12.43 10.14 -13.18
CA ASP A 52 -12.04 11.53 -13.44
C ASP A 52 -12.14 12.40 -12.18
N ASP A 53 -13.18 12.20 -11.37
CA ASP A 53 -13.51 13.08 -10.24
C ASP A 53 -13.27 12.43 -8.87
N VAL A 54 -13.22 11.10 -8.78
CA VAL A 54 -13.20 10.37 -7.50
C VAL A 54 -12.15 9.27 -7.50
N VAL A 55 -11.47 9.12 -6.38
CA VAL A 55 -10.61 7.98 -6.08
C VAL A 55 -11.20 7.19 -4.92
N VAL A 56 -11.26 5.87 -5.10
CA VAL A 56 -11.72 4.92 -4.09
C VAL A 56 -10.52 4.27 -3.43
N VAL A 57 -10.37 4.49 -2.13
CA VAL A 57 -9.26 3.97 -1.32
C VAL A 57 -9.79 2.93 -0.34
N GLN A 58 -9.22 1.74 -0.33
CA GLN A 58 -9.47 0.73 0.71
C GLN A 58 -8.48 0.90 1.85
N ILE A 59 -8.97 0.91 3.09
CA ILE A 59 -8.15 1.06 4.30
C ILE A 59 -7.87 -0.30 4.93
N PHE A 60 -6.59 -0.61 5.18
CA PHE A 60 -6.16 -1.90 5.73
C PHE A 60 -6.52 -2.05 7.21
N GLU A 61 -6.26 -1.03 8.02
CA GLU A 61 -6.55 -1.02 9.46
C GLU A 61 -8.02 -0.64 9.78
N GLY A 62 -8.89 -0.62 8.76
CA GLY A 62 -10.30 -0.24 8.86
C GLY A 62 -10.54 1.28 8.96
N THR A 63 -11.79 1.68 8.79
CA THR A 63 -12.20 3.10 8.66
C THR A 63 -12.58 3.77 9.98
N SER A 64 -12.52 3.06 11.11
CA SER A 64 -12.83 3.63 12.43
C SER A 64 -11.94 4.83 12.75
N GLY A 65 -12.54 5.94 13.15
CA GLY A 65 -11.86 7.20 13.49
C GLY A 65 -11.51 8.07 12.28
N ILE A 66 -11.74 7.62 11.05
CA ILE A 66 -11.58 8.47 9.86
C ILE A 66 -12.80 9.38 9.77
N ASP A 67 -12.55 10.68 9.72
CA ASP A 67 -13.54 11.72 9.48
C ASP A 67 -13.27 12.41 8.11
N LYS A 68 -14.08 13.43 7.78
CA LYS A 68 -13.90 14.17 6.52
C LYS A 68 -12.71 15.14 6.54
N ASP A 69 -12.19 15.46 7.72
CA ASP A 69 -11.05 16.35 7.91
C ASP A 69 -9.70 15.59 7.85
N ALA A 70 -9.77 14.25 7.80
CA ALA A 70 -8.63 13.37 7.60
C ALA A 70 -7.86 13.74 6.34
N SER A 71 -6.53 13.67 6.47
CA SER A 71 -5.61 14.05 5.40
C SER A 71 -5.12 12.80 4.66
N VAL A 72 -5.30 12.78 3.35
CA VAL A 72 -4.97 11.66 2.48
C VAL A 72 -3.73 11.99 1.66
N LYS A 73 -2.77 11.09 1.65
CA LYS A 73 -1.51 11.24 0.92
C LYS A 73 -1.28 10.04 0.02
N PHE A 74 -1.24 10.28 -1.29
CA PHE A 74 -0.89 9.29 -2.30
C PHE A 74 0.64 9.21 -2.42
N LEU A 75 1.21 8.00 -2.45
CA LEU A 75 2.67 7.79 -2.33
C LEU A 75 3.39 7.62 -3.68
N GLY A 76 2.67 7.59 -4.79
CA GLY A 76 3.21 7.47 -6.16
C GLY A 76 3.76 6.09 -6.50
N ASP A 77 3.57 5.09 -5.64
CA ASP A 77 4.16 3.76 -5.80
C ASP A 77 3.21 2.66 -5.33
N THR A 78 3.38 1.47 -5.89
CA THR A 78 2.67 0.27 -5.47
C THR A 78 3.29 -0.32 -4.21
N MET A 79 2.59 -1.26 -3.57
CA MET A 79 3.13 -1.94 -2.41
C MET A 79 4.33 -2.81 -2.79
N LYS A 80 5.46 -2.59 -2.10
CA LYS A 80 6.70 -3.34 -2.30
C LYS A 80 7.13 -4.00 -0.99
N MET A 81 7.53 -5.26 -1.09
CA MET A 81 8.10 -6.00 0.03
C MET A 81 9.62 -5.82 0.07
N PRO A 82 10.21 -5.41 1.20
CA PRO A 82 11.64 -5.51 1.42
C PRO A 82 12.02 -7.00 1.54
N VAL A 83 12.79 -7.51 0.57
CA VAL A 83 13.23 -8.92 0.54
C VAL A 83 14.72 -9.05 0.83
N SER A 84 15.07 -10.07 1.60
CA SER A 84 16.45 -10.45 1.92
C SER A 84 16.49 -11.95 2.24
N LYS A 85 17.65 -12.59 2.05
CA LYS A 85 17.87 -13.97 2.52
C LYS A 85 17.78 -14.08 4.04
N ASP A 86 18.02 -12.99 4.76
CA ASP A 86 17.93 -12.91 6.23
C ASP A 86 16.49 -13.03 6.76
N MET A 87 15.49 -13.06 5.89
CA MET A 87 14.10 -13.33 6.27
C MET A 87 13.87 -14.79 6.68
N LEU A 88 14.75 -15.72 6.27
CA LEU A 88 14.60 -17.13 6.58
C LEU A 88 14.66 -17.35 8.11
N GLY A 89 13.62 -17.95 8.66
CA GLY A 89 13.49 -18.20 10.11
C GLY A 89 12.90 -17.03 10.91
N ARG A 90 12.56 -15.91 10.28
CA ARG A 90 11.85 -14.80 10.91
C ARG A 90 10.34 -15.05 10.96
N VAL A 91 9.65 -14.44 11.93
CA VAL A 91 8.19 -14.39 11.99
C VAL A 91 7.74 -12.99 11.64
N LEU A 92 6.95 -12.83 10.57
CA LEU A 92 6.47 -11.54 10.10
C LEU A 92 4.94 -11.46 10.20
N SER A 93 4.42 -10.25 10.37
CA SER A 93 2.99 -9.97 10.26
C SER A 93 2.54 -10.00 8.80
N GLY A 94 1.22 -10.00 8.56
CA GLY A 94 0.66 -9.89 7.21
C GLY A 94 1.04 -8.59 6.47
N SER A 95 1.52 -7.58 7.19
CA SER A 95 2.04 -6.33 6.60
C SER A 95 3.57 -6.31 6.44
N GLY A 96 4.25 -7.44 6.71
CA GLY A 96 5.69 -7.60 6.55
C GLY A 96 6.55 -7.14 7.73
N GLN A 97 5.95 -6.66 8.82
CA GLN A 97 6.68 -6.23 10.03
C GLN A 97 7.09 -7.42 10.91
N PRO A 98 8.29 -7.44 11.50
CA PRO A 98 8.71 -8.49 12.43
C PRO A 98 7.79 -8.64 13.65
N LEU A 99 7.46 -9.88 14.00
CA LEU A 99 6.70 -10.28 15.20
C LEU A 99 7.53 -11.14 16.17
N ASP A 100 8.77 -11.46 15.82
CA ASP A 100 9.70 -12.25 16.62
C ASP A 100 10.53 -11.42 17.62
N GLY A 101 10.28 -10.11 17.71
CA GLY A 101 11.05 -9.18 18.54
C GLY A 101 12.46 -8.87 18.02
N GLY A 102 12.83 -9.39 16.84
CA GLY A 102 14.08 -9.05 16.17
C GLY A 102 14.04 -7.67 15.48
N PRO A 103 15.17 -7.18 14.97
CA PRO A 103 15.24 -5.91 14.25
C PRO A 103 14.49 -5.95 12.92
N GLU A 104 14.24 -4.77 12.36
CA GLU A 104 13.72 -4.61 11.00
C GLU A 104 14.58 -5.35 9.96
N ILE A 105 13.93 -5.86 8.91
CA ILE A 105 14.62 -6.55 7.83
C ILE A 105 15.43 -5.52 7.04
N THR A 106 16.73 -5.75 6.90
CA THR A 106 17.57 -4.97 5.97
C THR A 106 17.39 -5.54 4.57
N PRO A 107 16.74 -4.82 3.64
CA PRO A 107 16.45 -5.36 2.33
C PRO A 107 17.69 -5.43 1.43
N GLU A 108 17.85 -6.55 0.72
CA GLU A 108 18.71 -6.61 -0.46
C GLU A 108 18.02 -5.93 -1.66
N LYS A 109 16.69 -6.10 -1.75
CA LYS A 109 15.84 -5.54 -2.80
C LYS A 109 14.46 -5.16 -2.25
N LYS A 110 13.76 -4.26 -2.94
CA LYS A 110 12.33 -4.01 -2.75
C LYS A 110 11.59 -4.46 -3.99
N LEU A 111 10.76 -5.50 -3.87
CA LEU A 111 10.04 -6.10 -4.99
C LEU A 111 8.54 -5.83 -4.87
N ASP A 112 7.87 -5.60 -6.00
CA ASP A 112 6.42 -5.46 -6.04
C ASP A 112 5.73 -6.76 -5.62
N ILE A 113 4.73 -6.65 -4.74
CA ILE A 113 4.02 -7.83 -4.21
C ILE A 113 3.15 -8.53 -5.25
N ASN A 114 2.77 -7.84 -6.33
CA ASN A 114 2.00 -8.44 -7.42
C ASN A 114 2.85 -9.41 -8.26
N GLY A 115 4.18 -9.30 -8.15
CA GLY A 115 5.12 -10.09 -8.92
C GLY A 115 5.09 -9.75 -10.42
N ALA A 116 5.67 -10.65 -11.21
CA ALA A 116 5.69 -10.55 -12.67
C ALA A 116 5.34 -11.91 -13.27
N ALA A 117 4.54 -11.90 -14.34
CA ALA A 117 4.22 -13.11 -15.06
C ALA A 117 5.48 -13.72 -15.69
N ILE A 118 5.74 -14.99 -15.39
CA ILE A 118 6.85 -15.73 -15.99
C ILE A 118 6.46 -16.09 -17.42
N ASN A 119 7.31 -15.73 -18.39
CA ASN A 119 7.10 -16.05 -19.81
C ASN A 119 6.89 -17.58 -19.99
N PRO A 120 5.74 -18.03 -20.54
CA PRO A 120 5.44 -19.44 -20.71
C PRO A 120 6.52 -20.25 -21.46
N TRP A 121 7.17 -19.66 -22.46
CA TRP A 121 8.23 -20.32 -23.23
C TRP A 121 9.51 -20.53 -22.41
N ALA A 122 9.77 -19.69 -21.42
CA ALA A 122 10.96 -19.75 -20.58
C ALA A 122 10.80 -20.66 -19.35
N ARG A 123 9.65 -21.34 -19.21
CA ARG A 123 9.36 -22.20 -18.05
C ARG A 123 9.84 -23.62 -18.32
N ASP A 124 10.74 -24.11 -17.47
CA ASP A 124 11.12 -25.52 -17.49
C ASP A 124 10.02 -26.42 -16.92
N SER A 125 9.95 -27.65 -17.43
CA SER A 125 9.02 -28.67 -16.94
C SER A 125 9.53 -29.29 -15.64
N PRO A 126 8.69 -29.45 -14.60
CA PRO A 126 9.10 -30.14 -13.37
C PRO A 126 9.47 -31.60 -13.66
N SER A 127 10.61 -32.06 -13.17
CA SER A 127 11.14 -33.42 -13.42
C SER A 127 11.67 -34.15 -12.18
N GLU A 128 11.64 -33.53 -11.00
CA GLU A 128 12.08 -34.13 -9.74
C GLU A 128 10.86 -34.44 -8.84
N PHE A 129 10.89 -35.61 -8.19
CA PHE A 129 9.87 -36.12 -7.26
C PHE A 129 10.53 -36.66 -5.99
#